data_AF-A0A2N2H6J2-F1
#
_entry.id   AF-A0A2N2H6J2-F1
#
_cell.length_a   1.000
_cell.length_b   1.000
_cell.length_c   1.000
_cell.angle_alpha   90.00
_cell.angle_beta   90.00
_cell.angle_gamma   90.00
#
_symmetry.space_group_name_H-M   'P 1'
#
loop_
_entity.id
_entity.type
_entity.pdbx_description
1 polymer ?
#
loop_
_entity_poly.entity_id
_entity_poly.type
_entity_poly.pdbx_seq_one_letter_code
_entity_poly.pdbx_strand_id
1 'polypeptide(L)'
;MTGRPSPGIASRACSYRLEDGLSYIEPPDWGIPVRHVLGATLLEAGRPAEAETVYWEDLRRSPENGWALFGLARALRAQGKSEQAEVIEQRFRRAWPDPDVQLEATRF
;
A
#
# COMPACT_ATOMS: atom_id res chain seq x y z
N MET A 1 10.13 -30.48 38.87
CA MET A 1 8.68 -30.24 39.09
C MET A 1 8.58 -28.77 39.45
N THR A 2 8.05 -27.81 38.71
CA THR A 2 7.08 -27.67 37.59
C THR A 2 7.37 -26.26 37.04
N GLY A 3 7.53 -25.95 35.75
CA GLY A 3 6.75 -26.39 34.60
C GLY A 3 5.57 -25.44 34.36
N ARG A 4 5.82 -24.20 33.93
CA ARG A 4 4.85 -23.33 33.22
C ARG A 4 5.58 -22.17 32.49
N PRO A 5 5.77 -22.25 31.16
CA PRO A 5 6.05 -21.06 30.36
C PRO A 5 4.76 -20.26 30.17
N SER A 6 4.84 -18.95 30.36
CA SER A 6 3.74 -18.01 30.13
C SER A 6 3.23 -18.10 28.69
N PRO A 7 1.91 -18.16 28.46
CA PRO A 7 1.34 -18.34 27.15
C PRO A 7 1.35 -17.03 26.35
N GLY A 8 1.82 -17.10 25.11
CA GLY A 8 1.16 -16.48 23.97
C GLY A 8 1.17 -14.95 23.88
N ILE A 9 2.20 -14.41 23.23
CA ILE A 9 2.04 -13.31 22.27
C ILE A 9 2.21 -13.86 20.85
N ALA A 10 1.49 -14.95 20.57
CA ALA A 10 1.09 -15.34 19.23
C ALA A 10 -0.31 -14.79 19.00
N SER A 11 -0.43 -13.49 18.66
CA SER A 11 -1.71 -12.88 18.28
C SER A 11 -1.49 -11.60 17.47
N ARG A 12 -0.97 -11.74 16.26
CA ARG A 12 -1.12 -10.72 15.20
C ARG A 12 -1.48 -11.30 13.83
N ALA A 13 -1.96 -12.54 13.79
CA ALA A 13 -2.30 -13.23 12.53
C ALA A 13 -3.82 -13.39 12.26
N CYS A 14 -4.71 -12.78 13.05
CA CYS A 14 -6.17 -12.97 12.90
C CYS A 14 -7.02 -11.72 12.64
N SER A 15 -6.44 -10.55 12.31
CA SER A 15 -7.26 -9.36 11.98
C SER A 15 -7.51 -9.16 10.48
N TYR A 16 -7.45 -10.23 9.67
CA TYR A 16 -7.68 -10.12 8.21
C TYR A 16 -8.69 -11.14 7.67
N ARG A 17 -9.50 -11.79 8.53
CA ARG A 17 -10.44 -12.84 8.08
C ARG A 17 -11.92 -12.53 8.30
N LEU A 18 -12.29 -11.32 8.74
CA LEU A 18 -13.71 -11.01 9.01
C LEU A 18 -14.25 -9.72 8.38
N GLU A 19 -13.49 -9.03 7.52
CA GLU A 19 -13.98 -7.78 6.92
C GLU A 19 -14.66 -7.97 5.55
N ASP A 20 -14.62 -9.17 4.96
CA ASP A 20 -15.15 -9.44 3.61
C ASP A 20 -16.65 -9.82 3.60
N GLY A 21 -17.38 -9.63 4.71
CA GLY A 21 -18.68 -10.29 4.93
C GLY A 21 -19.86 -9.44 5.38
N LEU A 22 -19.82 -8.11 5.31
CA LEU A 22 -20.97 -7.27 5.68
C LEU A 22 -21.32 -6.30 4.54
N SER A 23 -22.18 -6.77 3.64
CA SER A 23 -22.93 -5.89 2.75
C SER A 23 -24.16 -5.39 3.50
N TYR A 24 -24.10 -4.17 4.04
CA TYR A 24 -25.28 -3.43 4.50
C TYR A 24 -25.09 -1.93 4.25
N ILE A 25 -25.67 -1.48 3.13
CA ILE A 25 -26.27 -0.16 2.82
C ILE A 25 -25.92 1.03 3.72
N GLU A 26 -25.03 1.90 3.21
CA GLU A 26 -24.94 3.35 3.40
C GLU A 26 -23.87 3.85 2.36
N PRO A 27 -23.90 5.12 1.87
CA PRO A 27 -23.24 5.54 0.61
C PRO A 27 -21.75 5.15 0.58
N PRO A 28 -21.12 4.81 -0.56
CA PRO A 28 -19.83 4.12 -0.59
C PRO A 28 -18.80 4.88 0.28
N ASP A 29 -18.63 4.37 1.49
CA ASP A 29 -17.79 4.99 2.51
C ASP A 29 -16.36 4.68 2.11
N TRP A 30 -15.81 5.66 1.41
CA TRP A 30 -14.41 5.88 1.10
C TRP A 30 -13.46 4.91 1.85
N GLY A 31 -13.00 3.87 1.15
CA GLY A 31 -12.02 2.92 1.68
C GLY A 31 -10.61 3.51 1.81
N ILE A 32 -10.45 4.55 2.63
CA ILE A 32 -9.18 5.02 3.21
C ILE A 32 -8.62 3.85 4.09
N PRO A 33 -7.38 3.81 4.60
CA PRO A 33 -6.01 3.83 4.09
C PRO A 33 -5.27 2.46 4.26
N VAL A 34 -5.97 1.38 4.62
CA VAL A 34 -5.37 0.16 5.19
C VAL A 34 -4.37 -0.55 4.26
N ARG A 35 -4.61 -0.53 2.94
CA ARG A 35 -3.74 -1.22 1.97
C ARG A 35 -2.36 -0.57 1.83
N HIS A 36 -2.23 0.75 1.96
CA HIS A 36 -0.90 1.37 1.98
C HIS A 36 -0.13 1.03 3.27
N VAL A 37 -0.84 0.91 4.40
CA VAL A 37 -0.23 0.59 5.70
C VAL A 37 0.21 -0.87 5.68
N LEU A 38 -0.61 -1.76 5.13
CA LEU A 38 -0.27 -3.17 4.94
C LEU A 38 0.93 -3.33 4.02
N GLY A 39 0.95 -2.68 2.84
CA GLY A 39 2.09 -2.72 1.93
C GLY A 39 3.38 -2.19 2.57
N ALA A 40 3.30 -1.08 3.31
CA ALA A 40 4.44 -0.53 4.03
C ALA A 40 4.93 -1.48 5.13
N THR A 41 4.01 -2.06 5.90
CA THR A 41 4.34 -3.05 6.94
C THR A 41 5.03 -4.29 6.35
N LEU A 42 4.59 -4.74 5.17
CA LEU A 42 5.22 -5.86 4.46
C LEU A 42 6.64 -5.49 3.98
N LEU A 43 6.88 -4.26 3.55
CA LEU A 43 8.22 -3.79 3.21
C LEU A 43 9.15 -3.75 4.43
N GLU A 44 8.69 -3.20 5.55
CA GLU A 44 9.45 -3.17 6.81
C GLU A 44 9.72 -4.58 7.34
N ALA A 45 8.82 -5.52 7.08
CA ALA A 45 9.00 -6.94 7.42
C ALA A 45 9.91 -7.70 6.43
N GLY A 46 10.49 -7.05 5.41
CA GLY A 46 11.34 -7.69 4.42
C GLY A 46 10.60 -8.61 3.45
N ARG A 47 9.29 -8.38 3.24
CA ARG A 47 8.39 -9.18 2.37
C ARG A 47 7.95 -8.38 1.13
N PRO A 48 8.87 -7.93 0.27
CA PRO A 48 8.54 -7.00 -0.80
C PRO A 48 7.68 -7.62 -1.91
N ALA A 49 7.75 -8.92 -2.16
CA ALA A 49 6.90 -9.60 -3.14
C ALA A 49 5.40 -9.57 -2.77
N GLU A 50 5.10 -9.68 -1.48
CA GLU A 50 3.73 -9.58 -0.98
C GLU A 50 3.24 -8.15 -0.98
N ALA A 51 4.11 -7.19 -0.66
CA ALA A 51 3.81 -5.77 -0.78
C ALA A 51 3.44 -5.41 -2.23
N GLU A 52 4.19 -5.90 -3.22
CA GLU A 52 3.89 -5.72 -4.65
C GLU A 52 2.47 -6.18 -5.01
N THR A 53 2.04 -7.35 -4.51
CA THR A 53 0.68 -7.86 -4.77
C THR A 53 -0.39 -6.95 -4.17
N VAL A 54 -0.19 -6.50 -2.92
CA VAL A 54 -1.12 -5.58 -2.25
C VAL A 54 -1.25 -4.27 -3.02
N TYR A 55 -0.13 -3.69 -3.49
CA TYR A 55 -0.18 -2.45 -4.24
C TYR A 55 -0.80 -2.60 -5.64
N TRP A 56 -0.58 -3.72 -6.32
CA TRP A 56 -1.26 -3.99 -7.59
C TRP A 56 -2.77 -4.13 -7.45
N GLU A 57 -3.23 -4.80 -6.39
CA GLU A 57 -4.66 -4.90 -6.08
C GLU A 57 -5.27 -3.53 -5.79
N ASP A 58 -4.54 -2.65 -5.11
CA ASP A 58 -4.98 -1.29 -4.85
C ASP A 58 -5.06 -0.47 -6.15
N LEU A 59 -4.06 -0.58 -7.03
CA LEU A 59 -4.03 0.09 -8.33
C LEU A 59 -5.08 -0.42 -9.31
N ARG A 60 -5.55 -1.67 -9.18
CA ARG A 60 -6.69 -2.16 -9.98
C ARG A 60 -7.97 -1.41 -9.66
N ARG A 61 -8.14 -0.97 -8.42
CA ARG A 61 -9.33 -0.24 -7.95
C ARG A 61 -9.16 1.26 -8.11
N SER A 62 -7.95 1.76 -7.88
CA SER A 62 -7.59 3.17 -7.98
C SER A 62 -6.28 3.32 -8.76
N PRO A 63 -6.36 3.37 -10.11
CA PRO A 63 -5.19 3.34 -10.99
C PRO A 63 -4.16 4.46 -10.79
N GLU A 64 -4.57 5.55 -10.15
CA GLU A 64 -3.73 6.73 -9.91
C GLU A 64 -3.55 7.03 -8.42
N ASN A 65 -3.71 6.02 -7.56
CA ASN A 65 -3.40 6.17 -6.14
C ASN A 65 -1.88 6.37 -5.95
N GLY A 66 -1.47 7.61 -5.67
CA GLY A 66 -0.06 7.98 -5.48
C GLY A 66 0.64 7.17 -4.40
N TRP A 67 -0.04 6.84 -3.29
CA TRP A 67 0.54 6.02 -2.23
C TRP A 67 0.85 4.60 -2.70
N ALA A 68 -0.03 4.01 -3.51
CA ALA A 68 0.16 2.67 -4.04
C ALA A 68 1.23 2.64 -5.14
N LEU A 69 1.28 3.65 -6.02
CA LEU A 69 2.34 3.80 -7.01
C LEU A 69 3.72 3.95 -6.34
N PHE A 70 3.82 4.80 -5.31
CA PHE A 70 5.05 5.00 -4.56
C PHE A 70 5.49 3.72 -3.82
N GLY A 71 4.55 3.06 -3.13
CA GLY A 71 4.80 1.81 -2.42
C GLY A 71 5.21 0.66 -3.36
N LEU A 72 4.56 0.54 -4.53
CA LEU A 72 4.89 -0.45 -5.54
C LEU A 72 6.31 -0.25 -6.09
N ALA A 73 6.70 0.99 -6.38
CA ALA A 73 8.06 1.29 -6.83
C ALA A 73 9.12 0.84 -5.79
N ARG A 74 8.89 1.12 -4.50
CA ARG A 74 9.76 0.66 -3.41
C ARG A 74 9.80 -0.86 -3.31
N ALA A 75 8.66 -1.53 -3.44
CA ALA A 75 8.56 -2.99 -3.42
C ALA A 75 9.32 -3.66 -4.57
N LEU A 76 9.24 -3.07 -5.77
CA LEU A 76 9.97 -3.56 -6.94
C LEU A 76 11.49 -3.37 -6.77
N ARG A 77 11.94 -2.21 -6.26
CA ARG A 77 13.37 -1.99 -5.96
C ARG A 77 13.92 -2.95 -4.93
N ALA A 78 13.18 -3.22 -3.86
CA ALA A 78 13.57 -4.18 -2.84
C ALA A 78 13.69 -5.62 -3.37
N GLN A 79 13.07 -5.93 -4.51
CA GLN A 79 13.22 -7.21 -5.22
C GLN A 79 14.29 -7.19 -6.32
N GLY A 80 15.00 -6.07 -6.53
CA GLY A 80 15.96 -5.91 -7.63
C GLY A 80 15.31 -5.67 -9.01
N LYS A 81 13.99 -5.44 -9.06
CA LYS A 81 13.21 -5.16 -10.27
C LYS A 81 13.29 -3.68 -10.67
N SER A 82 14.51 -3.18 -10.87
CA SER A 82 14.78 -1.74 -11.02
C SER A 82 14.15 -1.14 -12.28
N GLU A 83 14.10 -1.88 -13.38
CA GLU A 83 13.49 -1.40 -14.63
C GLU A 83 11.97 -1.22 -14.47
N GLN A 84 11.28 -2.20 -13.85
CA GLN A 84 9.85 -2.06 -13.56
C GLN A 84 9.58 -0.93 -12.56
N ALA A 85 10.44 -0.78 -11.55
CA ALA A 85 10.31 0.29 -10.57
C ALA A 85 10.36 1.67 -11.24
N GLU A 86 11.28 1.90 -12.17
CA GLU A 86 11.39 3.18 -12.88
C GLU A 86 10.12 3.51 -13.66
N VAL A 87 9.52 2.52 -14.34
CA VAL A 87 8.25 2.70 -15.05
C VAL A 87 7.13 3.13 -14.10
N ILE A 88 7.04 2.48 -12.93
CA ILE A 88 6.03 2.82 -11.92
C ILE A 88 6.29 4.22 -11.32
N GLU A 89 7.54 4.62 -11.13
CA GLU A 89 7.87 5.96 -10.65
C GLU A 89 7.55 7.04 -11.67
N GLN A 90 7.76 6.79 -12.95
CA GLN A 90 7.33 7.72 -13.99
C GLN A 90 5.81 7.88 -13.97
N ARG A 91 5.07 6.79 -13.76
CA ARG A 91 3.62 6.84 -13.59
C ARG A 91 3.22 7.61 -12.32
N PHE A 92 3.92 7.40 -11.20
CA PHE A 92 3.74 8.17 -9.97
C PHE A 92 3.91 9.67 -10.21
N ARG A 93 5.03 10.09 -10.84
CA ARG A 93 5.32 11.49 -11.16
C ARG A 93 4.28 12.13 -12.09
N ARG A 94 3.61 11.34 -12.94
CA ARG A 94 2.54 11.82 -13.84
C ARG A 94 1.19 11.93 -13.13
N ALA A 95 0.87 10.96 -12.27
CA ALA A 95 -0.38 10.96 -11.50
C ALA A 95 -0.35 12.03 -10.40
N TRP A 96 0.78 12.14 -9.71
CA TRP A 96 1.06 13.10 -8.64
C TRP A 96 2.32 13.91 -9.01
N PRO A 97 2.24 14.81 -9.99
CA PRO A 97 3.23 15.87 -10.11
C PRO A 97 3.14 16.67 -8.82
N ASP A 98 4.25 16.84 -8.12
CA ASP A 98 4.28 17.48 -6.80
C ASP A 98 3.52 18.84 -6.78
N PRO A 99 2.85 19.22 -5.67
CA PRO A 99 2.11 20.48 -5.52
C PRO A 99 2.92 21.77 -5.69
N ASP A 100 4.25 21.70 -5.81
CA ASP A 100 5.11 22.82 -6.27
C ASP A 100 5.10 22.96 -7.81
N VAL A 101 4.02 22.56 -8.49
CA VAL A 101 3.66 23.14 -9.79
C VAL A 101 3.60 24.64 -9.57
N GLN A 102 4.66 25.34 -9.97
CA GLN A 102 4.64 26.77 -10.18
C GLN A 102 3.42 27.06 -11.06
N LEU A 103 2.37 27.60 -10.44
CA LEU A 103 1.33 28.32 -11.15
C LEU A 103 1.97 29.61 -11.71
N GLU A 104 2.84 29.47 -12.72
CA GLU A 104 3.13 30.54 -13.70
C GLU A 104 1.99 30.66 -14.72
N ALA A 105 0.80 30.18 -14.37
CA ALA A 105 -0.43 30.52 -15.05
C ALA A 105 -1.35 31.22 -14.05
N THR A 106 -1.09 32.51 -13.82
CA THR A 106 -2.08 33.61 -13.97
C THR A 106 -1.43 34.94 -13.59
N ARG A 107 -1.39 35.88 -14.56
CA ARG A 107 -1.24 37.36 -14.49
C ARG A 107 -0.08 37.85 -15.39
N PHE A 108 -0.28 38.52 -16.53
CA PHE A 108 -1.41 39.19 -17.17
C PHE A 108 -1.41 38.93 -18.67
#